data_AF-A0A2T5K515-F1
#
_entry.id   AF-A0A2T5K515-F1
#
_cell.length_a   1.000
_cell.length_b   1.000
_cell.length_c   1.000
_cell.angle_alpha   90.00
_cell.angle_beta   90.00
_cell.angle_gamma   90.00
#
_symmetry.space_group_name_H-M   'P 1'
#
loop_
_entity.id
_entity.type
_entity.pdbx_description
1 polymer ?
#
loop_
_entity_poly.entity_id
_entity_poly.type
_entity_poly.pdbx_seq_one_letter_code
_entity_poly.pdbx_strand_id
1 'polypeptide(L)'
;MGLAQIAFTELQAWQQCSGISLQPWETQILRRLSSDYIAENRRAEKPDCPPPYGNPELEFDREVVARKVTNALKALARAKR
;
A
#
# COMPACT_ATOMS: atom_id res chain seq x y z
N MET A 1 -5.27 -22.56 -4.43
CA MET A 1 -4.00 -22.00 -3.93
C MET A 1 -4.31 -20.59 -3.41
N GLY A 2 -4.17 -20.34 -2.10
CA GLY A 2 -4.45 -19.03 -1.49
C GLY A 2 -3.19 -18.18 -1.33
N LEU A 3 -3.36 -16.91 -0.93
CA LEU A 3 -2.24 -16.02 -0.63
C LEU A 3 -1.42 -16.56 0.55
N ALA A 4 -0.22 -17.08 0.25
CA ALA A 4 0.72 -17.63 1.20
C ALA A 4 2.13 -17.10 0.92
N GLN A 5 2.96 -17.10 1.96
CA GLN A 5 4.35 -16.66 1.85
C GLN A 5 5.09 -17.55 0.84
N ILE A 6 5.95 -16.95 0.02
CA ILE A 6 6.77 -17.69 -0.94
C ILE A 6 7.55 -18.80 -0.23
N ALA A 7 7.41 -20.01 -0.73
CA ALA A 7 8.08 -21.20 -0.23
C ALA A 7 9.52 -21.29 -0.76
N PHE A 8 10.39 -21.97 -0.01
CA PHE A 8 11.77 -22.21 -0.46
C PHE A 8 11.85 -23.00 -1.76
N THR A 9 10.91 -23.92 -2.00
CA THR A 9 10.82 -24.70 -3.24
C THR A 9 10.50 -23.82 -4.45
N GLU A 10 9.66 -22.80 -4.28
CA GLU A 10 9.34 -21.82 -5.33
C GLU A 10 10.54 -20.93 -5.62
N LEU A 11 11.27 -20.48 -4.60
CA LEU A 11 12.52 -19.74 -4.78
C LEU A 11 13.57 -20.61 -5.48
N GLN A 12 13.70 -21.88 -5.11
CA GLN A 12 14.61 -22.81 -5.77
C GLN A 12 14.27 -22.97 -7.26
N ALA A 13 13.00 -23.19 -7.59
CA ALA A 13 12.55 -23.29 -8.97
C ALA A 13 12.79 -21.97 -9.74
N TRP A 14 12.52 -20.82 -9.10
CA TRP A 14 12.78 -19.52 -9.70
C TRP A 14 14.26 -19.29 -10.00
N GLN A 15 15.17 -19.67 -9.09
CA GLN A 15 16.62 -19.60 -9.33
C GLN A 15 17.05 -20.47 -10.51
N GLN A 16 16.46 -21.67 -10.64
CA GLN A 16 16.74 -22.58 -11.76
C GLN A 16 16.27 -22.00 -13.09
N CYS A 17 15.09 -21.36 -13.13
CA CYS A 17 14.56 -20.76 -14.35
C CYS A 17 15.24 -19.43 -14.72
N SER A 18 15.62 -18.62 -13.73
CA SER A 18 16.22 -17.31 -13.94
C SER A 18 17.74 -17.35 -14.12
N GLY A 19 18.40 -18.42 -13.67
CA GLY A 19 19.86 -18.53 -13.63
C GLY A 19 20.51 -17.66 -12.55
N ILE A 20 19.73 -17.04 -11.67
CA ILE A 20 20.22 -16.20 -10.58
C ILE A 20 20.38 -17.06 -9.33
N SER A 21 21.57 -17.04 -8.72
CA SER A 21 21.82 -17.67 -7.43
C SER A 21 21.70 -16.64 -6.31
N LEU A 22 20.69 -16.78 -5.47
CA LEU A 22 20.47 -15.94 -4.30
C LEU A 22 21.45 -16.32 -3.18
N GLN A 23 21.97 -15.31 -2.51
CA GLN A 23 22.68 -15.47 -1.25
C GLN A 23 21.70 -15.81 -0.12
N PRO A 24 22.18 -16.41 0.99
CA PRO A 24 21.31 -16.78 2.11
C PRO A 24 20.48 -15.61 2.65
N TRP A 25 21.08 -14.41 2.75
CA TRP A 25 20.37 -13.22 3.24
C TRP A 25 19.30 -12.73 2.25
N GLU A 26 19.54 -12.84 0.95
CA GLU A 26 18.57 -12.44 -0.08
C GLU A 26 17.33 -13.33 -0.02
N THR A 27 17.55 -14.64 0.14
CA THR A 27 16.48 -15.61 0.34
C THR A 27 15.66 -15.29 1.60
N GLN A 28 16.34 -14.97 2.70
CA GLN A 28 15.68 -14.57 3.95
C GLN A 28 14.87 -13.27 3.80
N ILE A 29 15.42 -12.26 3.13
CA ILE A 29 14.75 -10.98 2.89
C ILE A 29 13.54 -11.17 1.98
N LEU A 30 13.67 -11.90 0.86
CA LEU A 30 12.54 -12.17 -0.03
C LEU A 30 11.39 -12.87 0.69
N ARG A 31 11.70 -13.86 1.52
CA ARG A 31 10.68 -14.53 2.34
C ARG A 31 10.05 -13.58 3.34
N ARG A 32 10.83 -12.74 4.02
CA ARG A 32 10.29 -11.74 4.96
C ARG A 32 9.36 -10.77 4.24
N LEU A 33 9.79 -10.19 3.12
CA LEU A 33 8.99 -9.25 2.32
C LEU A 33 7.71 -9.87 1.80
N SER A 34 7.76 -11.15 1.41
CA SER A 34 6.55 -11.89 1.02
C SER A 34 5.54 -12.01 2.17
N SER A 35 6.02 -12.24 3.41
CA SER A 35 5.15 -12.24 4.59
C SER A 35 4.57 -10.85 4.88
N ASP A 36 5.41 -9.82 4.81
CA ASP A 36 5.00 -8.43 5.06
C ASP A 36 3.95 -7.98 4.03
N TYR A 37 4.12 -8.36 2.76
CA TYR A 37 3.15 -8.11 1.69
C TYR A 37 1.78 -8.74 2.00
N ILE A 38 1.74 -10.00 2.45
CA ILE A 38 0.47 -10.66 2.78
C ILE A 38 -0.21 -9.99 3.97
N ALA A 39 0.58 -9.58 4.98
CA ALA A 39 0.06 -8.86 6.13
C ALA A 39 -0.53 -7.50 5.74
N GLU A 40 0.12 -6.76 4.84
CA GLU A 40 -0.41 -5.50 4.30
C GLU A 40 -1.63 -5.74 3.42
N ASN A 41 -1.60 -6.74 2.55
CA ASN A 41 -2.73 -7.07 1.66
C ASN A 41 -4.01 -7.35 2.45
N ARG A 42 -3.91 -8.07 3.58
CA ARG A 42 -5.05 -8.30 4.50
C ARG A 42 -5.49 -7.02 5.22
N ARG A 43 -4.55 -6.13 5.58
CA ARG A 43 -4.90 -4.84 6.20
C ARG A 43 -5.64 -3.94 5.21
N ALA A 44 -5.20 -3.91 3.96
CA ALA A 44 -5.76 -3.13 2.87
C ALA A 44 -7.19 -3.57 2.45
N GLU A 45 -7.66 -4.75 2.86
CA GLU A 45 -9.06 -5.16 2.66
C GLU A 45 -10.04 -4.26 3.44
N LYS A 46 -9.57 -3.56 4.48
CA LYS A 46 -10.41 -2.60 5.22
C LYS A 46 -10.61 -1.32 4.39
N PRO A 47 -11.86 -0.82 4.23
CA PRO A 47 -12.13 0.40 3.48
C PRO A 47 -11.36 1.64 3.94
N ASP A 48 -11.08 1.72 5.25
CA ASP A 48 -10.38 2.85 5.88
C ASP A 48 -8.88 2.58 6.07
N CYS A 49 -8.31 1.56 5.42
CA CYS A 49 -6.87 1.31 5.52
C CYS A 49 -6.10 2.41 4.77
N PRO A 50 -5.20 3.15 5.45
CA PRO A 50 -4.39 4.14 4.77
C PRO A 50 -3.40 3.45 3.82
N PRO A 51 -3.00 4.13 2.72
CA PRO A 51 -1.99 3.61 1.83
C PRO A 51 -0.63 3.46 2.58
N PRO A 52 0.16 2.42 2.29
CA PRO A 52 1.46 2.20 2.94
C PRO A 52 2.53 3.21 2.49
N TYR A 53 2.21 4.03 1.49
CA TYR A 53 3.03 5.11 0.97
C TYR A 53 2.34 6.46 1.22
N GLY A 54 3.12 7.48 1.55
CA GLY A 54 2.61 8.81 1.90
C GLY A 54 2.69 9.06 3.41
N ASN A 55 2.71 10.34 3.80
CA ASN A 55 2.67 10.71 5.20
C ASN A 55 1.19 10.88 5.59
N PRO A 56 0.62 10.03 6.48
CA PRO A 56 -0.77 10.19 6.92
C PRO A 56 -1.04 11.55 7.57
N GLU A 57 -0.01 12.23 8.07
CA GLU A 57 -0.11 13.61 8.59
C GLU A 57 -0.31 14.67 7.48
N LEU A 58 -0.07 14.32 6.21
CA LEU A 58 -0.33 15.17 5.04
C LEU A 58 -1.68 14.86 4.38
N GLU A 59 -2.42 13.84 4.84
CA GLU A 59 -3.79 13.62 4.39
C GLU A 59 -4.69 14.71 4.98
N PHE A 60 -5.20 15.57 4.10
CA PHE A 60 -6.15 16.59 4.52
C PHE A 60 -7.42 15.93 5.05
N ASP A 61 -7.83 16.31 6.26
CA ASP A 61 -9.12 15.95 6.83
C ASP A 61 -10.25 16.27 5.84
N ARG A 62 -10.88 15.21 5.33
CA ARG A 62 -11.89 15.28 4.28
C ARG A 62 -13.10 16.13 4.68
N GLU A 63 -13.49 16.12 5.95
CA GLU A 63 -14.60 16.96 6.43
C GLU A 63 -14.20 18.43 6.44
N VAL A 64 -12.99 18.73 6.90
CA VAL A 64 -12.44 20.09 6.89
C VAL A 64 -12.31 20.60 5.46
N VAL A 65 -11.82 19.77 4.53
CA VAL A 65 -11.72 20.12 3.10
C VAL A 65 -13.10 20.35 2.50
N ALA A 66 -14.05 19.43 2.70
CA ALA A 66 -15.41 19.55 2.17
C ALA A 66 -16.08 20.85 2.64
N ARG A 67 -15.95 21.17 3.94
CA ARG A 67 -16.46 22.42 4.52
C ARG A 67 -15.79 23.65 3.91
N LYS A 68 -14.46 23.66 3.76
CA LYS A 68 -13.72 24.76 3.13
C LYS A 68 -14.14 24.98 1.68
N VAL A 69 -14.23 23.91 0.88
CA VAL A 69 -14.68 23.97 -0.52
C VAL A 69 -16.10 24.52 -0.62
N THR A 70 -17.02 24.02 0.21
CA THR A 70 -18.41 24.49 0.24
C THR A 70 -18.51 25.98 0.55
N ASN A 71 -17.72 26.46 1.52
CA ASN A 71 -17.72 27.87 1.90
C ASN A 71 -17.12 28.76 0.80
N ALA A 72 -16.05 28.32 0.15
CA ALA A 72 -15.44 29.05 -0.97
C ALA A 72 -16.41 29.20 -2.15
N LEU A 73 -17.12 28.13 -2.52
CA LEU A 73 -18.14 28.17 -3.57
C LEU A 73 -19.30 29.10 -3.23
N LYS A 74 -19.78 29.08 -1.97
CA LYS A 74 -20.82 30.01 -1.49
C LYS A 74 -20.37 31.48 -1.57
N ALA A 75 -19.12 31.77 -1.22
CA ALA A 75 -18.57 33.12 -1.30
C ALA A 75 -18.51 33.63 -2.74
N LEU A 76 -18.06 32.79 -3.69
CA LEU A 76 -18.06 33.12 -5.12
C LEU A 76 -19.46 33.37 -5.67
N ALA A 77 -20.44 32.56 -5.27
CA ALA A 77 -21.83 32.75 -5.69
C ALA A 77 -22.44 34.08 -5.18
N ARG A 78 -22.03 34.54 -3.99
CA ARG A 78 -22.45 35.84 -3.45
C ARG A 78 -21.75 37.02 -4.13
N ALA A 79 -20.48 36.88 -4.49
CA ALA A 79 -19.71 37.94 -5.15
C ALA A 79 -20.15 38.22 -6.60
N LYS A 80 -20.94 37.33 -7.21
CA LYS A 80 -21.48 37.46 -8.58
C LYS A 80 -22.89 38.10 -8.62
N ARG A 81 -23.48 38.43 -7.46
CA ARG A 81 -24.72 39.21 -7.34
C ARG A 81 -24.40 40.65 -7.02
#